data_AF-X0SPU4-F1
#
_entry.id   AF-X0SPU4-F1
#
_cell.length_a   1.000
_cell.length_b   1.000
_cell.length_c   1.000
_cell.angle_alpha   90.00
_cell.angle_beta   90.00
_cell.angle_gamma   90.00
#
_symmetry.space_group_name_H-M   'P 1'
#
loop_
_entity.id
_entity.type
_entity.pdbx_description
1 polymer ?
#
loop_
_entity_poly.entity_id
_entity_poly.type
_entity_poly.pdbx_seq_one_letter_code
_entity_poly.pdbx_strand_id
1 'polypeptide(L)'
;YHGFILCGVDRCSVLINDLVDKKNETKCSIGDRIHFTELTSRSTGSPSTKTAVKWVKLFRDICYINMWFYLLGINLTNINFDAFGPKSDGRDRHFRIYNKFFEIGLFSACRWFFNSDTIDVEITNIFAEKRNLEKHNPFTFHTPYRINQRESNIAVKTKHIIQISSTPSKERNYSDYVHILNLADVLVGSFSEVLDYTSTQNGCIEVAEKLYSICDRLSKKPFNKRSRYYKKYAISFFPKYKLKLSEILESKTNQLNNQFYNERQLCLRQPRLL
;
A
#
# COMPACT_ATOMS: atom_id res chain seq x y z
N TYR A 1 0.49 -2.53 -7.83
CA TYR A 1 1.03 -2.46 -6.45
C TYR A 1 -0.11 -2.52 -5.45
N HIS A 2 0.15 -3.04 -4.26
CA HIS A 2 -0.70 -2.93 -3.08
C HIS A 2 0.07 -2.22 -1.98
N GLY A 3 -0.53 -1.18 -1.37
CA GLY A 3 0.05 -0.48 -0.23
C GLY A 3 -0.80 -0.65 1.02
N PHE A 4 -0.14 -0.83 2.15
CA PHE A 4 -0.76 -1.03 3.45
C PHE A 4 -0.13 -0.07 4.44
N ILE A 5 -0.95 0.77 5.07
CA ILE A 5 -0.58 1.50 6.29
C ILE A 5 -1.24 0.77 7.45
N LEU A 6 -0.43 0.34 8.41
CA LEU A 6 -0.92 -0.19 9.69
C LEU A 6 -0.63 0.87 10.75
N CYS A 7 -1.60 1.16 11.59
CA CYS A 7 -1.48 2.17 12.64
C CYS A 7 -2.10 1.63 13.92
N GLY A 8 -1.44 1.84 15.06
CA GLY A 8 -2.02 1.55 16.36
C GLY A 8 -3.26 2.43 16.58
N VAL A 9 -4.31 1.86 17.18
CA VAL A 9 -5.56 2.59 17.43
C VAL A 9 -5.32 3.84 18.27
N ASP A 10 -4.41 3.76 19.25
CA ASP A 10 -3.95 4.85 20.11
C ASP A 10 -3.12 5.92 19.37
N ARG A 11 -2.62 5.61 18.16
CA ARG A 11 -1.75 6.49 17.36
C ARG A 11 -2.43 7.10 16.15
N CYS A 12 -3.62 6.62 15.78
CA CYS A 12 -4.36 7.10 14.62
C CYS A 12 -4.62 8.61 14.70
N SER A 13 -5.08 9.11 15.86
CA SER A 13 -5.37 10.54 16.05
C SER A 13 -4.14 11.42 15.86
N VAL A 14 -2.97 10.99 16.36
CA VAL A 14 -1.70 11.71 16.17
C VAL A 14 -1.34 11.80 14.69
N LEU A 15 -1.39 10.67 13.97
CA LEU A 15 -1.10 10.65 12.54
C LEU A 15 -2.07 11.52 11.75
N ILE A 16 -3.36 11.47 12.06
CA ILE A 16 -4.40 12.28 11.41
C ILE A 16 -4.12 13.77 11.62
N ASN A 17 -3.86 14.18 12.86
CA ASN A 17 -3.56 15.57 13.20
C ASN A 17 -2.33 16.06 12.44
N ASP A 18 -1.24 15.28 12.41
CA ASP A 18 -0.04 15.65 11.65
C ASP A 18 -0.36 15.87 10.15
N LEU A 19 -1.22 15.02 9.56
CA LEU A 19 -1.60 15.13 8.15
C LEU A 19 -2.48 16.37 7.89
N VAL A 20 -3.45 16.63 8.76
CA VAL A 20 -4.34 17.79 8.68
C VAL A 20 -3.56 19.09 8.87
N ASP A 21 -2.62 19.13 9.82
CA ASP A 21 -1.74 20.28 10.04
C ASP A 21 -0.95 20.61 8.77
N LYS A 22 -0.40 19.61 8.08
CA LYS A 22 0.30 19.85 6.81
C LYS A 22 -0.61 20.35 5.70
N LYS A 23 -1.90 20.00 5.68
CA LYS A 23 -2.88 20.61 4.76
C LYS A 23 -3.13 22.09 5.09
N ASN A 24 -3.31 22.40 6.37
CA ASN A 24 -3.54 23.77 6.82
C ASN A 24 -2.34 24.67 6.48
N GLU A 25 -1.11 24.20 6.75
CA GLU A 25 0.13 24.94 6.43
C GLU A 25 0.33 25.19 4.92
N THR A 26 -0.30 24.41 4.04
CA THR A 26 -0.18 24.56 2.58
C THR A 26 -1.37 25.27 1.96
N LYS A 27 -2.34 25.69 2.77
CA LYS A 27 -3.62 26.28 2.33
C LYS A 27 -4.42 25.34 1.42
N CYS A 28 -4.24 24.04 1.56
CA CYS A 28 -5.09 23.05 0.91
C CYS A 28 -6.32 22.81 1.78
N SER A 29 -7.52 22.83 1.20
CA SER A 29 -8.75 22.63 1.97
C SER A 29 -8.77 21.26 2.65
N ILE A 30 -9.22 21.23 3.90
CA ILE A 30 -9.38 19.98 4.67
C ILE A 30 -10.31 19.02 3.92
N GLY A 31 -11.37 19.56 3.30
CA GLY A 31 -12.37 18.79 2.55
C GLY A 31 -11.90 18.21 1.21
N ASP A 32 -10.73 18.63 0.70
CA ASP A 32 -10.23 18.21 -0.62
C ASP A 32 -9.56 16.84 -0.57
N ARG A 33 -9.66 16.09 -1.67
CA ARG A 33 -8.86 14.87 -1.84
C ARG A 33 -7.42 15.23 -2.20
N ILE A 34 -6.46 14.47 -1.68
CA ILE A 34 -5.09 14.43 -2.21
C ILE A 34 -4.92 13.09 -2.91
N HIS A 35 -4.81 13.09 -4.23
CA HIS A 35 -4.66 11.89 -5.04
C HIS A 35 -3.40 11.98 -5.91
N PHE A 36 -2.59 10.94 -5.95
CA PHE A 36 -1.30 10.98 -6.64
C PHE A 36 -1.43 11.34 -8.13
N THR A 37 -2.40 10.75 -8.83
CA THR A 37 -2.55 10.97 -10.29
C THR A 37 -3.11 12.35 -10.65
N GLU A 38 -3.60 13.10 -9.66
CA GLU A 38 -4.09 14.48 -9.80
C GLU A 38 -2.99 15.53 -9.55
N LEU A 39 -1.77 15.11 -9.21
CA LEU A 39 -0.64 15.99 -8.90
C LEU A 39 0.06 16.46 -10.19
N THR A 40 -0.59 17.38 -10.91
CA THR A 40 -0.10 17.84 -12.21
C THR A 40 1.07 18.81 -12.09
N SER A 41 0.90 19.86 -11.29
CA SER A 41 1.83 20.99 -11.18
C SER A 41 2.79 20.82 -9.99
N ARG A 42 3.96 21.47 -10.03
CA ARG A 42 4.92 21.49 -8.92
C ARG A 42 4.34 22.12 -7.65
N SER A 43 4.96 21.84 -6.50
CA SER A 43 4.56 22.35 -5.18
C SER A 43 4.59 23.87 -5.03
N THR A 44 5.28 24.58 -5.93
CA THR A 44 5.28 26.05 -6.01
C THR A 44 3.97 26.62 -6.55
N GLY A 45 3.22 25.85 -7.33
CA GLY A 45 1.97 26.30 -7.99
C GLY A 45 0.71 25.54 -7.59
N SER A 46 0.81 24.48 -6.77
CA SER A 46 -0.36 23.69 -6.35
C SER A 46 -0.35 23.39 -4.84
N PRO A 47 -1.39 23.82 -4.09
CA PRO A 47 -1.57 23.44 -2.69
C PRO A 47 -1.67 21.92 -2.47
N SER A 48 -2.28 21.17 -3.40
CA SER A 48 -2.39 19.71 -3.28
C SER A 48 -1.02 19.04 -3.46
N THR A 49 -0.23 19.44 -4.46
CA THR A 49 1.15 18.95 -4.63
C THR A 49 2.01 19.33 -3.43
N LYS A 50 1.89 20.57 -2.95
CA LYS A 50 2.63 21.03 -1.77
C LYS A 50 2.30 20.19 -0.53
N THR A 51 1.03 19.85 -0.35
CA THR A 51 0.55 18.96 0.72
C THR A 51 1.15 17.57 0.58
N ALA A 52 1.07 16.96 -0.61
CA ALA A 52 1.64 15.64 -0.89
C ALA A 52 3.16 15.60 -0.62
N VAL A 53 3.90 16.64 -1.03
CA VAL A 53 5.33 16.79 -0.72
C VAL A 53 5.58 16.83 0.80
N LYS A 54 4.76 17.58 1.56
CA LYS A 54 4.90 17.65 3.02
C LYS A 54 4.56 16.31 3.70
N TRP A 55 3.48 15.65 3.27
CA TRP A 55 3.10 14.32 3.77
C TRP A 55 4.18 13.28 3.51
N VAL A 56 4.79 13.27 2.33
CA VAL A 56 5.90 12.37 2.02
C VAL A 56 7.15 12.67 2.84
N LYS A 57 7.44 13.94 3.14
CA LYS A 57 8.52 14.31 4.07
C LYS A 57 8.22 13.84 5.50
N LEU A 58 6.98 14.03 5.96
CA LEU A 58 6.52 13.54 7.26
C LEU A 58 6.67 12.02 7.37
N PHE A 59 6.24 11.30 6.32
CA PHE A 59 6.41 9.85 6.18
C PHE A 59 7.87 9.43 6.36
N ARG A 60 8.78 10.10 5.65
CA ARG A 60 10.22 9.82 5.71
C ARG A 60 10.81 10.07 7.09
N ASP A 61 10.41 11.17 7.72
CA ASP A 61 11.18 11.74 8.81
C ASP A 61 10.68 11.30 10.19
N ILE A 62 9.37 11.08 10.36
CA ILE A 62 8.80 10.79 11.69
C ILE A 62 7.69 9.72 11.72
N CYS A 63 6.95 9.47 10.64
CA CYS A 63 5.78 8.59 10.71
C CYS A 63 6.10 7.14 11.13
N TYR A 64 7.34 6.67 11.00
CA TYR A 64 7.74 5.30 11.40
C TYR A 64 7.57 5.05 12.90
N ILE A 65 7.41 6.12 13.69
CA ILE A 65 7.09 6.06 15.11
C ILE A 65 5.64 5.59 15.31
N ASN A 66 4.70 6.17 14.55
CA ASN A 66 3.26 6.00 14.75
C ASN A 66 2.62 4.96 13.83
N MET A 67 3.27 4.57 12.74
CA MET A 67 2.71 3.64 11.77
C MET A 67 3.76 2.72 11.14
N TRP A 68 3.28 1.66 10.53
CA TRP A 68 4.01 0.76 9.65
C TRP A 68 3.52 0.92 8.21
N PHE A 69 4.41 0.72 7.24
CA PHE A 69 4.07 0.81 5.82
C PHE A 69 4.67 -0.33 5.03
N TYR A 70 3.83 -1.05 4.29
CA TYR A 70 4.23 -2.14 3.42
C TYR A 70 3.76 -1.88 1.99
N LEU A 71 4.69 -2.02 1.04
CA LEU A 71 4.39 -2.01 -0.39
C LEU A 71 4.66 -3.39 -0.97
N LEU A 72 3.66 -3.97 -1.64
CA LEU A 72 3.78 -5.19 -2.42
C LEU A 72 3.63 -4.88 -3.92
N GLY A 73 4.71 -5.08 -4.69
CA GLY A 73 4.69 -5.07 -6.15
C GLY A 73 4.38 -6.46 -6.70
N ILE A 74 3.45 -6.54 -7.66
CA ILE A 74 3.10 -7.81 -8.30
C ILE A 74 3.67 -7.83 -9.71
N ASN A 75 4.55 -8.79 -9.99
CA ASN A 75 5.07 -9.02 -11.32
C ASN A 75 4.09 -9.87 -12.13
N LEU A 76 3.15 -9.22 -12.82
CA LEU A 76 2.11 -9.88 -13.60
C LEU A 76 2.64 -10.72 -14.76
N THR A 77 3.84 -10.43 -15.30
CA THR A 77 4.42 -11.25 -16.38
C THR A 77 4.81 -12.64 -15.92
N ASN A 78 5.04 -12.80 -14.62
CA ASN A 78 5.40 -14.05 -13.98
C ASN A 78 4.20 -14.78 -13.34
N ILE A 79 3.00 -14.22 -13.43
CA ILE A 79 1.77 -14.86 -12.93
C ILE A 79 1.18 -15.78 -14.01
N ASN A 80 0.82 -17.00 -13.61
CA ASN A 80 -0.05 -17.85 -14.41
C ASN A 80 -1.51 -17.49 -14.13
N PHE A 81 -2.15 -16.83 -15.10
CA PHE A 81 -3.54 -16.36 -14.99
C PHE A 81 -4.58 -17.47 -14.94
N ASP A 82 -4.27 -18.67 -15.44
CA ASP A 82 -5.21 -19.79 -15.47
C ASP A 82 -5.45 -20.36 -14.07
N ALA A 83 -4.53 -20.11 -13.12
CA ALA A 83 -4.72 -20.44 -11.71
C ALA A 83 -5.77 -19.56 -11.01
N PHE A 84 -6.25 -18.51 -11.68
CA PHE A 84 -7.24 -17.57 -11.15
C PHE A 84 -8.57 -17.71 -11.87
N GLY A 85 -8.88 -18.90 -12.39
CA GLY A 85 -10.12 -19.27 -13.06
C GLY A 85 -10.07 -19.12 -14.60
N PRO A 86 -11.14 -19.50 -15.30
CA PRO A 86 -11.12 -19.62 -16.76
C PRO A 86 -11.13 -18.26 -17.48
N LYS A 87 -10.64 -18.26 -18.73
CA LYS A 87 -10.57 -17.07 -19.60
C LYS A 87 -11.95 -16.51 -19.95
N SER A 88 -12.95 -17.37 -20.07
CA SER A 88 -14.34 -17.06 -20.42
C SER A 88 -15.02 -16.07 -19.47
N ASP A 89 -14.53 -15.97 -18.23
CA ASP A 89 -15.18 -15.14 -17.20
C ASP A 89 -14.82 -13.65 -17.29
N GLY A 90 -13.94 -13.25 -18.23
CA GLY A 90 -13.69 -11.88 -18.71
C GLY A 90 -13.22 -10.83 -17.71
N ARG A 91 -13.95 -10.61 -16.61
CA ARG A 91 -13.73 -9.58 -15.57
C ARG A 91 -13.28 -10.15 -14.22
N ASP A 92 -13.51 -11.43 -13.94
CA ASP A 92 -13.30 -11.98 -12.60
C ASP A 92 -11.81 -12.29 -12.29
N ARG A 93 -10.97 -12.58 -13.30
CA ARG A 93 -9.57 -13.00 -13.04
C ARG A 93 -8.70 -11.91 -12.41
N HIS A 94 -8.72 -10.69 -12.96
CA HIS A 94 -7.97 -9.56 -12.40
C HIS A 94 -8.44 -9.23 -10.98
N PHE A 95 -9.74 -9.34 -10.73
CA PHE A 95 -10.33 -9.14 -9.42
C PHE A 95 -9.91 -10.23 -8.42
N ARG A 96 -9.93 -11.52 -8.81
CA ARG A 96 -9.43 -12.64 -8.00
C ARG A 96 -7.93 -12.51 -7.70
N ILE A 97 -7.13 -12.10 -8.69
CA ILE A 97 -5.71 -11.77 -8.53
C ILE A 97 -5.55 -10.65 -7.50
N TYR A 98 -6.28 -9.54 -7.67
CA TYR A 98 -6.24 -8.41 -6.74
C TYR A 98 -6.56 -8.83 -5.30
N ASN A 99 -7.63 -9.60 -5.09
CA ASN A 99 -8.02 -10.05 -3.74
C ASN A 99 -6.98 -10.98 -3.13
N LYS A 100 -6.47 -11.94 -3.91
CA LYS A 100 -5.44 -12.86 -3.43
C LYS A 100 -4.17 -12.13 -3.03
N PHE A 101 -3.74 -11.15 -3.82
CA PHE A 101 -2.55 -10.36 -3.51
C PHE A 101 -2.76 -9.31 -2.43
N PHE A 102 -4.00 -8.82 -2.24
CA PHE A 102 -4.35 -8.07 -1.06
C PHE A 102 -4.19 -8.91 0.21
N GLU A 103 -4.76 -10.13 0.24
CA GLU A 103 -4.60 -11.09 1.35
C GLU A 103 -3.10 -11.33 1.63
N ILE A 104 -2.34 -11.76 0.61
CA ILE A 104 -0.90 -12.04 0.72
C ILE A 104 -0.13 -10.81 1.24
N GLY A 105 -0.44 -9.62 0.72
CA GLY A 105 0.23 -8.38 1.10
C GLY A 105 0.01 -8.03 2.56
N LEU A 106 -1.24 -8.13 3.03
CA LEU A 106 -1.58 -7.86 4.43
C LEU A 106 -0.88 -8.86 5.38
N PHE A 107 -0.91 -10.16 5.06
CA PHE A 107 -0.20 -11.17 5.86
C PHE A 107 1.30 -10.93 5.91
N SER A 108 1.90 -10.64 4.76
CA SER A 108 3.33 -10.36 4.68
C SER A 108 3.71 -9.13 5.49
N ALA A 109 2.87 -8.08 5.47
CA ALA A 109 3.04 -6.90 6.29
C ALA A 109 3.02 -7.26 7.79
N CYS A 110 1.96 -7.95 8.24
CA CYS A 110 1.83 -8.34 9.64
C CYS A 110 2.99 -9.21 10.12
N ARG A 111 3.35 -10.27 9.39
CA ARG A 111 4.46 -11.16 9.75
C ARG A 111 5.82 -10.47 9.78
N TRP A 112 6.03 -9.50 8.89
CA TRP A 112 7.27 -8.74 8.84
C TRP A 112 7.40 -7.78 10.04
N PHE A 113 6.33 -7.05 10.36
CA PHE A 113 6.33 -6.03 11.41
C PHE A 113 6.19 -6.63 12.81
N PHE A 114 5.35 -7.65 12.96
CA PHE A 114 5.01 -8.28 14.22
C PHE A 114 5.48 -9.73 14.18
N ASN A 115 6.38 -10.09 15.09
CA ASN A 115 6.91 -11.45 15.12
C ASN A 115 5.80 -12.41 15.58
N SER A 116 5.41 -13.32 14.68
CA SER A 116 4.29 -14.25 14.88
C SER A 116 4.44 -15.15 16.08
N ASP A 117 5.67 -15.41 16.51
CA ASP A 117 5.95 -16.32 17.63
C ASP A 117 5.81 -15.61 18.99
N THR A 118 5.68 -14.28 19.00
CA THR A 118 5.77 -13.47 20.23
C THR A 118 4.72 -12.38 20.34
N ILE A 119 4.00 -12.06 19.26
CA ILE A 119 3.06 -10.94 19.22
C ILE A 119 1.78 -11.40 18.53
N ASP A 120 0.70 -11.38 19.29
CA ASP A 120 -0.65 -11.47 18.76
C ASP A 120 -1.08 -10.09 18.24
N VAL A 121 -1.64 -10.06 17.04
CA VAL A 121 -2.07 -8.85 16.35
C VAL A 121 -3.57 -8.87 16.20
N GLU A 122 -4.23 -7.85 16.75
CA GLU A 122 -5.66 -7.63 16.52
C GLU A 122 -5.88 -6.49 15.51
N ILE A 123 -6.50 -6.82 14.38
CA ILE A 123 -6.93 -5.84 13.37
C ILE A 123 -8.40 -5.51 13.63
N THR A 124 -8.64 -4.33 14.22
CA THR A 124 -9.99 -3.86 14.55
C THR A 124 -10.77 -3.45 13.31
N ASN A 125 -10.15 -2.67 12.42
CA ASN A 125 -10.76 -2.13 11.22
C ASN A 125 -9.81 -2.23 10.02
N ILE A 126 -10.37 -2.45 8.83
CA ILE A 126 -9.66 -2.38 7.56
C ILE A 126 -10.41 -1.38 6.69
N PHE A 127 -9.75 -0.30 6.31
CA PHE A 127 -10.32 0.73 5.45
C PHE A 127 -9.80 0.59 4.01
N ALA A 128 -10.68 0.80 3.03
CA ALA A 128 -10.31 0.86 1.63
C ALA A 128 -11.13 1.95 0.91
N GLU A 129 -10.61 2.45 -0.20
CA GLU A 129 -11.37 3.37 -1.05
C GLU A 129 -12.65 2.68 -1.56
N LYS A 130 -13.75 3.43 -1.51
CA LYS A 130 -15.03 3.02 -2.09
C LYS A 130 -14.88 2.79 -3.58
N ARG A 131 -15.27 1.59 -4.00
CA ARG A 131 -15.31 1.17 -5.39
C ARG A 131 -16.74 0.84 -5.77
N ASN A 132 -17.07 0.97 -7.06
CA ASN A 132 -18.33 0.46 -7.60
C ASN A 132 -18.24 -1.06 -7.69
N LEU A 133 -18.39 -1.71 -6.55
CA LEU A 133 -18.47 -3.17 -6.41
C LEU A 133 -19.92 -3.56 -6.12
N GLU A 134 -20.29 -4.78 -6.50
CA GLU A 134 -21.59 -5.35 -6.14
C GLU A 134 -21.75 -5.43 -4.62
N LYS A 135 -23.00 -5.36 -4.13
CA LYS A 135 -23.31 -5.31 -2.68
C LYS A 135 -22.70 -6.46 -1.86
N HIS A 136 -22.46 -7.63 -2.47
CA HIS A 136 -21.86 -8.82 -1.84
C HIS A 136 -20.48 -9.15 -2.40
N ASN A 137 -19.65 -8.13 -2.59
CA ASN A 137 -18.35 -8.34 -3.20
C ASN A 137 -17.42 -9.21 -2.32
N PRO A 138 -16.84 -10.30 -2.87
CA PRO A 138 -15.96 -11.19 -2.12
C PRO A 138 -14.75 -10.52 -1.46
N PHE A 139 -14.22 -9.44 -2.05
CA PHE A 139 -13.13 -8.66 -1.46
C PHE A 139 -13.51 -8.15 -0.08
N THR A 140 -14.71 -7.60 0.03
CA THR A 140 -15.19 -6.93 1.23
C THR A 140 -15.47 -7.92 2.36
N PHE A 141 -16.07 -9.08 2.04
CA PHE A 141 -16.56 -10.04 3.05
C PHE A 141 -15.64 -11.24 3.29
N HIS A 142 -15.04 -11.82 2.25
CA HIS A 142 -14.26 -13.05 2.41
C HIS A 142 -12.85 -12.78 2.92
N THR A 143 -12.29 -11.60 2.66
CA THR A 143 -10.92 -11.27 3.06
C THR A 143 -10.73 -11.34 4.58
N PRO A 144 -11.53 -10.67 5.43
CA PRO A 144 -11.40 -10.79 6.89
C PRO A 144 -11.54 -12.23 7.39
N TYR A 145 -12.53 -12.96 6.87
CA TYR A 145 -12.79 -14.36 7.25
C TYR A 145 -11.60 -15.27 6.92
N ARG A 146 -11.05 -15.17 5.70
CA ARG A 146 -9.90 -15.96 5.26
C ARG A 146 -8.63 -15.63 6.04
N ILE A 147 -8.49 -14.38 6.51
CA ILE A 147 -7.38 -13.99 7.38
C ILE A 147 -7.44 -14.75 8.71
N ASN A 148 -8.61 -14.74 9.36
CA ASN A 148 -8.83 -15.44 10.63
C ASN A 148 -8.66 -16.97 10.55
N GLN A 149 -8.84 -17.56 9.37
CA GLN A 149 -8.65 -19.01 9.19
C GLN A 149 -7.20 -19.43 8.99
N ARG A 150 -6.33 -18.53 8.49
CA ARG A 150 -4.97 -18.90 8.05
C ARG A 150 -3.89 -18.65 9.09
N GLU A 151 -4.05 -17.64 9.93
CA GLU A 151 -2.98 -17.19 10.84
C GLU A 151 -3.47 -17.28 12.28
N SER A 152 -2.72 -17.99 13.13
CA SER A 152 -3.09 -18.18 14.53
C SER A 152 -2.85 -16.94 15.39
N ASN A 153 -1.89 -16.10 15.00
CA ASN A 153 -1.47 -14.91 15.77
C ASN A 153 -2.07 -13.59 15.21
N ILE A 154 -2.95 -13.65 14.21
CA ILE A 154 -3.60 -12.47 13.63
C ILE A 154 -5.11 -12.64 13.68
N ALA A 155 -5.80 -11.79 14.45
CA ALA A 155 -7.24 -11.76 14.56
C ALA A 155 -7.82 -10.48 13.94
N VAL A 156 -8.63 -10.61 12.89
CA VAL A 156 -9.43 -9.53 12.30
C VAL A 156 -10.80 -9.51 12.92
N LYS A 157 -11.12 -8.44 13.66
CA LYS A 157 -12.42 -8.29 14.35
C LYS A 157 -13.52 -7.77 13.44
N THR A 158 -13.20 -6.93 12.47
CA THR A 158 -14.20 -6.46 11.51
C THR A 158 -14.68 -7.61 10.62
N LYS A 159 -16.00 -7.72 10.43
CA LYS A 159 -16.60 -8.71 9.53
C LYS A 159 -16.41 -8.36 8.06
N HIS A 160 -16.12 -7.09 7.75
CA HIS A 160 -16.00 -6.61 6.38
C HIS A 160 -14.98 -5.48 6.27
N ILE A 161 -14.39 -5.31 5.09
CA ILE A 161 -13.58 -4.13 4.76
C ILE A 161 -14.51 -2.92 4.70
N ILE A 162 -14.18 -1.86 5.44
CA ILE A 162 -14.94 -0.61 5.49
C ILE A 162 -14.55 0.24 4.29
N GLN A 163 -15.48 0.36 3.34
CA GLN A 163 -15.28 1.19 2.16
C GLN A 163 -15.68 2.64 2.45
N ILE A 164 -14.73 3.56 2.31
CA ILE A 164 -14.93 5.00 2.59
C ILE A 164 -14.67 5.83 1.35
N SER A 165 -15.31 7.00 1.24
CA SER A 165 -15.00 7.94 0.16
C SER A 165 -13.55 8.43 0.30
N SER A 166 -12.81 8.50 -0.79
CA SER A 166 -11.48 9.11 -0.82
C SER A 166 -11.50 10.64 -0.78
N THR A 167 -12.68 11.27 -0.83
CA THR A 167 -12.85 12.71 -0.67
C THR A 167 -13.38 13.01 0.74
N PRO A 168 -12.62 13.72 1.60
CA PRO A 168 -13.02 13.97 2.99
C PRO A 168 -14.40 14.62 3.13
N SER A 169 -14.71 15.62 2.29
CA SER A 169 -16.01 16.30 2.30
C SER A 169 -17.21 15.42 1.91
N LYS A 170 -16.98 14.24 1.33
CA LYS A 170 -18.02 13.27 0.93
C LYS A 170 -18.13 12.07 1.88
N GLU A 171 -17.23 11.94 2.85
CA GLU A 171 -17.25 10.88 3.85
C GLU A 171 -17.87 11.37 5.15
N ARG A 172 -18.89 10.66 5.66
CA ARG A 172 -19.65 11.10 6.84
C ARG A 172 -19.23 10.38 8.11
N ASN A 173 -18.89 9.11 8.00
CA ASN A 173 -18.72 8.24 9.17
C ASN A 173 -17.26 8.13 9.61
N TYR A 174 -16.34 8.32 8.66
CA TYR A 174 -14.90 8.12 8.87
C TYR A 174 -14.06 9.21 8.18
N SER A 175 -14.53 10.47 8.21
CA SER A 175 -13.91 11.61 7.53
C SER A 175 -12.40 11.73 7.81
N ASP A 176 -12.01 11.51 9.06
CA ASP A 176 -10.65 11.69 9.52
C ASP A 176 -9.70 10.62 8.94
N TYR A 177 -10.19 9.39 8.79
CA TYR A 177 -9.43 8.28 8.21
C TYR A 177 -9.20 8.43 6.70
N VAL A 178 -9.95 9.31 6.03
CA VAL A 178 -9.74 9.62 4.61
C VAL A 178 -8.35 10.21 4.37
N HIS A 179 -7.80 10.97 5.33
CA HIS A 179 -6.46 11.53 5.22
C HIS A 179 -5.38 10.43 5.20
N ILE A 180 -5.53 9.38 6.02
CA ILE A 180 -4.63 8.22 6.00
C ILE A 180 -4.77 7.46 4.67
N LEU A 181 -6.01 7.30 4.16
CA LEU A 181 -6.24 6.66 2.87
C LEU A 181 -5.59 7.45 1.71
N ASN A 182 -5.71 8.79 1.73
CA ASN A 182 -5.04 9.67 0.76
C ASN A 182 -3.51 9.59 0.89
N LEU A 183 -2.97 9.52 2.11
CA LEU A 183 -1.54 9.27 2.32
C LEU A 183 -1.12 7.93 1.70
N ALA A 184 -1.88 6.85 1.92
CA ALA A 184 -1.58 5.54 1.34
C ALA A 184 -1.53 5.59 -0.19
N ASP A 185 -2.49 6.27 -0.82
CA ASP A 185 -2.51 6.50 -2.26
C ASP A 185 -1.29 7.28 -2.74
N VAL A 186 -0.97 8.42 -2.10
CA VAL A 186 0.21 9.23 -2.42
C VAL A 186 1.48 8.40 -2.30
N LEU A 187 1.64 7.61 -1.24
CA LEU A 187 2.80 6.76 -1.04
C LEU A 187 2.89 5.68 -2.13
N VAL A 188 1.81 4.93 -2.39
CA VAL A 188 1.80 3.90 -3.43
C VAL A 188 2.15 4.48 -4.80
N GLY A 189 1.51 5.60 -5.18
CA GLY A 189 1.79 6.28 -6.43
C GLY A 189 3.24 6.77 -6.52
N SER A 190 3.74 7.37 -5.45
CA SER A 190 5.12 7.89 -5.40
C SER A 190 6.16 6.77 -5.46
N PHE A 191 5.96 5.65 -4.75
CA PHE A 191 6.84 4.49 -4.86
C PHE A 191 6.77 3.86 -6.25
N SER A 192 5.57 3.72 -6.83
CA SER A 192 5.39 3.23 -8.20
C SER A 192 6.14 4.12 -9.20
N GLU A 193 6.09 5.43 -9.02
CA GLU A 193 6.79 6.38 -9.88
C GLU A 193 8.32 6.31 -9.71
N VAL A 194 8.82 6.09 -8.49
CA VAL A 194 10.26 5.81 -8.27
C VAL A 194 10.70 4.54 -9.01
N LEU A 195 9.89 3.49 -8.93
CA LEU A 195 10.21 2.16 -9.44
C LEU A 195 10.06 2.04 -10.96
N ASP A 196 8.99 2.61 -11.53
CA ASP A 196 8.61 2.37 -12.92
C ASP A 196 8.63 3.65 -13.78
N TYR A 197 8.71 4.84 -13.18
CA TYR A 197 8.82 6.14 -13.86
C TYR A 197 7.78 6.37 -14.98
N THR A 198 6.51 6.21 -14.64
CA THR A 198 5.40 6.17 -15.62
C THR A 198 4.74 7.53 -15.88
N SER A 199 4.81 8.47 -14.95
CA SER A 199 4.11 9.76 -15.04
C SER A 199 4.99 10.83 -15.68
N THR A 200 4.42 11.64 -16.57
CA THR A 200 5.07 12.84 -17.11
C THR A 200 4.76 14.10 -16.30
N GLN A 201 3.88 14.00 -15.30
CA GLN A 201 3.42 15.13 -14.52
C GLN A 201 4.47 15.59 -13.51
N ASN A 202 4.74 16.90 -13.50
CA ASN A 202 5.77 17.49 -12.65
C ASN A 202 5.50 17.29 -11.16
N GLY A 203 4.23 17.36 -10.72
CA GLY A 203 3.87 17.14 -9.32
C GLY A 203 4.14 15.70 -8.87
N CYS A 204 3.71 14.71 -9.65
CA CYS A 204 4.01 13.29 -9.39
C CYS A 204 5.51 13.03 -9.24
N ILE A 205 6.30 13.53 -10.20
CA ILE A 205 7.77 13.38 -10.22
C ILE A 205 8.38 14.03 -8.98
N GLU A 206 8.00 15.26 -8.65
CA GLU A 206 8.53 15.99 -7.49
C GLU A 206 8.26 15.26 -6.17
N VAL A 207 7.06 14.70 -6.00
CA VAL A 207 6.71 13.95 -4.79
C VAL A 207 7.51 12.64 -4.73
N ALA A 208 7.60 11.91 -5.85
CA ALA A 208 8.36 10.67 -5.96
C ALA A 208 9.86 10.86 -5.65
N GLU A 209 10.46 11.95 -6.11
CA GLU A 209 11.86 12.31 -5.81
C GLU A 209 12.14 12.38 -4.31
N LYS A 210 11.16 12.80 -3.49
CA LYS A 210 11.34 12.88 -2.03
C LYS A 210 11.39 11.50 -1.36
N LEU A 211 10.86 10.45 -2.01
CA LEU A 211 10.93 9.06 -1.54
C LEU A 211 12.08 8.27 -2.12
N TYR A 212 12.79 8.78 -3.14
CA TYR A 212 13.83 8.02 -3.84
C TYR A 212 14.84 7.35 -2.88
N SER A 213 15.37 8.11 -1.91
CA SER A 213 16.37 7.58 -0.96
C SER A 213 15.81 6.51 -0.03
N ILE A 214 14.54 6.60 0.35
CA ILE A 214 13.88 5.56 1.14
C ILE A 214 13.69 4.32 0.29
N CYS A 215 13.17 4.48 -0.94
CA CYS A 215 12.96 3.37 -1.85
C CYS A 215 14.27 2.61 -2.11
N ASP A 216 15.36 3.32 -2.46
CA ASP A 216 16.68 2.72 -2.65
C ASP A 216 17.17 1.95 -1.42
N ARG A 217 17.02 2.55 -0.23
CA ARG A 217 17.37 1.88 1.03
C ARG A 217 16.52 0.64 1.27
N LEU A 218 15.21 0.73 1.09
CA LEU A 218 14.29 -0.39 1.33
C LEU A 218 14.54 -1.53 0.33
N SER A 219 14.86 -1.23 -0.93
CA SER A 219 15.22 -2.21 -1.96
C SER A 219 16.52 -2.93 -1.66
N LYS A 220 17.60 -2.19 -1.39
CA LYS A 220 18.97 -2.75 -1.31
C LYS A 220 19.32 -3.32 0.06
N LYS A 221 18.79 -2.75 1.14
CA LYS A 221 19.13 -3.14 2.52
C LYS A 221 17.88 -3.39 3.38
N PRO A 222 16.92 -4.22 2.95
CA PRO A 222 15.64 -4.46 3.64
C PRO A 222 15.80 -4.83 5.13
N PHE A 223 16.81 -5.66 5.44
CA PHE A 223 17.04 -6.24 6.78
C PHE A 223 18.03 -5.46 7.67
N ASN A 224 18.40 -4.23 7.32
CA ASN A 224 19.35 -3.46 8.13
C ASN A 224 18.75 -3.06 9.49
N LYS A 225 19.07 -3.81 10.55
CA LYS A 225 18.62 -3.59 11.94
C LYS A 225 18.98 -2.23 12.53
N ARG A 226 20.03 -1.56 12.02
CA ARG A 226 20.44 -0.22 12.47
C ARG A 226 19.63 0.92 11.82
N SER A 227 18.75 0.60 10.88
CA SER A 227 17.90 1.59 10.22
C SER A 227 16.67 1.89 11.06
N ARG A 228 16.30 3.18 11.19
CA ARG A 228 15.02 3.61 11.78
C ARG A 228 13.78 3.01 11.10
N TYR A 229 13.92 2.53 9.86
CA TYR A 229 12.84 1.90 9.11
C TYR A 229 12.77 0.37 9.30
N TYR A 230 13.71 -0.24 10.01
CA TYR A 230 13.71 -1.69 10.24
C TYR A 230 12.46 -2.12 11.00
N LYS A 231 11.75 -3.14 10.48
CA LYS A 231 10.43 -3.57 10.97
C LYS A 231 9.40 -2.43 11.10
N LYS A 232 9.57 -1.34 10.35
CA LYS A 232 8.62 -0.23 10.25
C LYS A 232 8.14 -0.05 8.83
N TYR A 233 9.07 0.02 7.88
CA TYR A 233 8.77 0.10 6.46
C TYR A 233 9.36 -1.08 5.71
N ALA A 234 8.63 -1.56 4.71
CA ALA A 234 9.13 -2.58 3.79
C ALA A 234 8.52 -2.42 2.40
N ILE A 235 9.30 -2.82 1.41
CA ILE A 235 8.83 -3.05 0.05
C ILE A 235 9.18 -4.49 -0.31
N SER A 236 8.33 -5.15 -1.06
CA SER A 236 8.62 -6.46 -1.60
C SER A 236 7.95 -6.61 -2.97
N PHE A 237 8.44 -7.58 -3.72
CA PHE A 237 7.98 -7.91 -5.05
C PHE A 237 7.74 -9.40 -5.15
N PHE A 238 6.74 -9.78 -5.91
CA PHE A 238 6.36 -11.16 -6.10
C PHE A 238 5.64 -11.35 -7.44
N PRO A 239 5.82 -12.47 -8.15
CA PRO A 239 6.82 -13.51 -7.92
C PRO A 239 8.13 -13.20 -8.68
N LYS A 240 9.25 -13.66 -8.12
CA LYS A 240 10.59 -13.53 -8.71
C LYS A 240 10.71 -14.31 -10.02
N TYR A 241 10.14 -15.50 -10.07
CA TYR A 241 10.16 -16.38 -11.23
C TYR A 241 8.73 -16.65 -11.72
N LYS A 242 8.61 -17.09 -12.98
CA LYS A 242 7.31 -17.46 -13.56
C LYS A 242 6.70 -18.64 -12.80
N LEU A 243 5.51 -18.44 -12.24
CA LEU A 243 4.81 -19.46 -11.49
C LEU A 243 4.19 -20.50 -12.42
N LYS A 244 4.38 -21.78 -12.09
CA LYS A 244 3.68 -22.89 -12.73
C LYS A 244 2.31 -23.08 -12.09
N LEU A 245 1.37 -23.65 -12.84
CA LEU A 245 0.02 -23.92 -12.34
C LEU A 245 0.05 -24.83 -11.10
N SER A 246 0.86 -25.89 -11.12
CA SER A 246 1.05 -26.80 -9.98
C SER A 246 1.56 -26.08 -8.74
N GLU A 247 2.49 -25.13 -8.87
CA GLU A 247 3.04 -24.37 -7.74
C GLU A 247 1.98 -23.47 -7.07
N ILE A 248 1.02 -22.97 -7.85
CA ILE A 248 -0.08 -22.14 -7.35
C ILE A 248 -1.16 -23.01 -6.69
N LEU A 249 -1.47 -24.17 -7.26
CA LEU A 249 -2.53 -25.07 -6.80
C LEU A 249 -2.11 -25.95 -5.62
N GLU A 250 -0.88 -26.45 -5.60
CA GLU A 250 -0.42 -27.42 -4.58
C GLU A 250 -0.03 -26.78 -3.25
N SER A 251 0.11 -25.45 -3.20
CA SER A 251 0.28 -24.66 -1.97
C SER A 251 1.24 -25.26 -0.92
N LYS A 252 2.35 -25.88 -1.33
CA LYS A 252 3.43 -26.20 -0.41
C LYS A 252 4.14 -24.89 -0.06
N THR A 253 3.76 -24.32 1.08
CA THR A 253 4.15 -23.02 1.64
C THR A 253 5.64 -22.68 1.54
N ASN A 254 6.52 -23.68 1.57
CA ASN A 254 7.97 -23.46 1.53
C ASN A 254 8.53 -23.05 0.15
N GLN A 255 7.92 -23.45 -0.98
CA GLN A 255 8.41 -23.07 -2.32
C GLN A 255 8.01 -21.63 -2.70
N LEU A 256 6.89 -21.15 -2.20
CA LEU A 256 6.42 -19.77 -2.43
C LEU A 256 7.23 -18.73 -1.63
N ASN A 257 7.86 -19.10 -0.51
CA ASN A 257 8.67 -18.18 0.30
C ASN A 257 9.89 -17.64 -0.46
N ASN A 258 10.50 -18.43 -1.36
CA ASN A 258 11.64 -18.01 -2.19
C ASN A 258 11.25 -17.18 -3.42
N GLN A 259 9.96 -16.90 -3.62
CA GLN A 259 9.45 -16.08 -4.73
C GLN A 259 9.36 -14.59 -4.40
N PHE A 260 9.49 -14.21 -3.13
CA PHE A 260 9.59 -12.81 -2.75
C PHE A 260 10.99 -12.27 -2.95
N TYR A 261 11.09 -11.02 -3.40
CA TYR A 261 12.35 -10.31 -3.55
C TYR A 261 12.15 -8.81 -3.22
N ASN A 262 13.23 -8.10 -2.89
CA ASN A 262 13.16 -6.68 -2.54
C ASN A 262 13.90 -5.79 -3.55
N GLU A 263 14.88 -6.35 -4.26
CA GLU A 263 15.72 -5.57 -5.16
C GLU A 263 15.03 -5.40 -6.53
N ARG A 264 14.76 -4.15 -6.91
CA ARG A 264 14.41 -3.73 -8.27
C ARG A 264 15.18 -2.48 -8.63
N GLN A 265 15.40 -2.31 -9.92
CA GLN A 265 15.89 -1.08 -10.53
C GLN A 265 14.93 0.09 -10.24
N LEU A 266 15.49 1.26 -9.94
CA LEU A 266 14.74 2.50 -9.74
C LEU A 266 14.80 3.35 -11.01
N CYS A 267 13.68 3.51 -11.71
CA CYS A 267 13.64 4.12 -13.03
C CYS A 267 13.58 5.66 -13.02
N LEU A 268 13.14 6.32 -11.94
CA LEU A 268 12.87 7.77 -11.91
C LEU A 268 14.06 8.67 -12.30
N ARG A 269 15.30 8.18 -12.18
CA ARG A 269 16.53 8.92 -12.54
C ARG A 269 17.21 8.38 -13.78
N GLN A 270 16.55 7.52 -14.53
CA GLN A 270 17.07 6.94 -15.75
C GLN A 270 16.50 7.68 -16.97
N PRO A 271 17.24 7.76 -18.09
CA PRO A 271 16.67 8.24 -19.34
C PRO A 271 15.42 7.44 -19.68
N ARG A 272 14.35 8.10 -20.11
CA ARG A 272 13.19 7.39 -20.65
C ARG A 272 13.65 6.66 -21.90
N LEU A 273 13.47 5.34 -21.91
CA LEU A 273 13.50 4.60 -23.16
C LEU A 273 12.28 5.08 -23.95
N LEU A 274 12.54 5.91 -24.96
CA LEU A 274 11.54 6.41 -25.91
C LEU A 274 11.04 5.26 -26.80
#